data_AF-A0A7U9SP25-F1
#
_entry.id   AF-A0A7U9SP25-F1
#
_cell.length_a   1.000
_cell.length_b   1.000
_cell.length_c   1.000
_cell.angle_alpha   90.00
_cell.angle_beta   90.00
_cell.angle_gamma   90.00
#
_symmetry.space_group_name_H-M   'P 1'
#
loop_
_entity.id
_entity.type
_entity.pdbx_description
1 polymer ?
#
loop_
_entity_poly.entity_id
_entity_poly.type
_entity_poly.pdbx_seq_one_letter_code
_entity_poly.pdbx_strand_id
1 'polypeptide(L)'
;MSANIKIIKRLMAIAVLTLIATICVNINIETGIIALNTFVLSNNIALTLFGGICTGVVVVLAEKIYKYYLDKNTTKCFLYNTMMMLYSDYYYTHRDIDELLKNRNLIVPKNLFSYRMPTMQSRLGGIANTDYCIFKKKDKFMFVHNDFTQNKFIKLKDQLEQYIYFQIAYTEMEMKQVMGVENANKNIYEVLNVLDGFAKEAMGILNQYLDALQKDSPKKFKWSQNRETINSSYLGLYNSGNVDEFLKRNLNKVD
;
A
#
# COMPACT_ATOMS: atom_id res chain seq x y z
N MET A 1 11.61 -5.27 -4.21
CA MET A 1 11.93 -6.60 -3.62
C MET A 1 12.40 -7.65 -4.64
N SER A 2 11.85 -7.67 -5.85
CA SER A 2 12.22 -8.61 -6.92
C SER A 2 13.73 -8.62 -7.25
N ALA A 3 14.37 -7.45 -7.26
CA ALA A 3 15.81 -7.32 -7.46
C ALA A 3 16.63 -8.04 -6.38
N ASN A 4 16.27 -7.89 -5.10
CA ASN A 4 16.92 -8.57 -3.99
C ASN A 4 16.84 -10.10 -4.16
N ILE A 5 15.67 -10.62 -4.56
CA ILE A 5 15.49 -12.06 -4.83
C ILE A 5 16.43 -12.54 -5.94
N LYS A 6 16.55 -11.78 -7.05
CA LYS A 6 17.47 -12.11 -8.15
C LYS A 6 18.93 -12.13 -7.69
N ILE A 7 19.34 -11.15 -6.90
CA ILE A 7 20.71 -11.06 -6.33
C ILE A 7 20.98 -12.26 -5.43
N ILE A 8 20.08 -12.57 -4.51
CA ILE A 8 20.22 -13.70 -3.57
C ILE A 8 20.33 -15.03 -4.31
N LYS A 9 19.55 -15.24 -5.38
CA LYS A 9 19.66 -16.46 -6.22
C LYS A 9 21.04 -16.57 -6.89
N ARG A 10 21.58 -15.46 -7.41
CA ARG A 10 22.92 -15.43 -8.01
C ARG A 10 24.01 -15.70 -6.98
N LEU A 11 23.93 -15.07 -5.80
CA LEU A 11 24.87 -15.30 -4.71
C LEU A 11 24.84 -16.74 -4.21
N MET A 12 23.65 -17.36 -4.11
CA MET A 12 23.53 -18.80 -3.81
C MET A 12 24.25 -19.67 -4.85
N ALA A 13 24.07 -19.39 -6.14
CA ALA A 13 24.75 -20.16 -7.19
C ALA A 13 26.28 -20.02 -7.10
N ILE A 14 26.78 -18.81 -6.89
CA ILE A 14 28.22 -18.56 -6.72
C ILE A 14 28.74 -19.29 -5.48
N ALA A 15 28.05 -19.20 -4.34
CA ALA A 15 28.45 -19.87 -3.10
C ALA A 15 28.57 -21.40 -3.28
N VAL A 16 27.61 -22.01 -3.98
CA VAL A 16 27.64 -23.45 -4.27
C VAL A 16 28.81 -23.80 -5.18
N LEU A 17 29.04 -23.03 -6.25
CA LEU A 17 30.16 -23.28 -7.17
C LEU A 17 31.51 -23.15 -6.48
N THR A 18 31.67 -22.13 -5.63
CA THR A 18 32.92 -21.90 -4.89
C THR A 18 33.13 -22.97 -3.83
N LEU A 19 32.06 -23.43 -3.17
CA LEU A 19 32.13 -24.54 -2.20
C LEU A 19 32.56 -25.84 -2.89
N ILE A 20 31.98 -26.16 -4.04
CA ILE A 20 32.39 -27.34 -4.84
C ILE A 20 33.87 -27.22 -5.24
N ALA A 21 34.30 -26.04 -5.71
CA ALA A 21 35.70 -25.81 -6.06
C ALA A 21 36.64 -25.99 -4.86
N THR A 22 36.29 -25.44 -3.69
CA THR A 22 37.04 -25.63 -2.43
C THR A 22 37.16 -27.11 -2.06
N ILE A 23 36.06 -27.87 -2.13
CA ILE A 23 36.05 -29.30 -1.82
C ILE A 23 36.93 -30.08 -2.81
N CYS A 24 36.81 -29.80 -4.12
CA CYS A 24 37.63 -30.46 -5.13
C CYS A 24 39.13 -30.20 -4.92
N VAL A 25 39.51 -28.96 -4.58
CA VAL A 25 40.91 -28.63 -4.28
C VAL A 25 41.37 -29.36 -3.01
N ASN A 26 40.53 -29.42 -1.97
CA ASN A 26 40.87 -30.14 -0.74
C ASN A 26 41.08 -31.64 -1.00
N ILE A 27 40.17 -32.29 -1.72
CA ILE A 27 40.32 -33.70 -2.12
C ILE A 27 41.59 -33.89 -2.95
N ASN A 28 41.90 -32.97 -3.86
CA ASN A 28 43.13 -33.05 -4.67
C ASN A 28 44.40 -32.93 -3.82
N ILE A 29 44.40 -32.11 -2.77
CA ILE A 29 45.51 -32.01 -1.80
C ILE A 29 45.69 -33.34 -1.06
N GLU A 30 44.60 -33.95 -0.59
CA GLU A 30 44.65 -35.20 0.19
C GLU A 30 45.04 -36.41 -0.66
N THR A 31 44.57 -36.47 -1.91
CA THR A 31 44.76 -37.63 -2.81
C THR A 31 45.97 -37.51 -3.73
N GLY A 32 46.50 -36.29 -3.92
CA GLY A 32 47.67 -36.04 -4.77
C GLY A 32 47.44 -36.28 -6.27
N ILE A 33 46.19 -36.33 -6.74
CA ILE A 33 45.85 -36.69 -8.13
C ILE A 33 46.44 -35.68 -9.14
N ILE A 34 46.44 -34.39 -8.81
CA ILE A 34 46.99 -33.31 -9.63
C ILE A 34 47.97 -32.48 -8.79
N ALA A 35 49.25 -32.54 -9.14
CA ALA A 35 50.29 -31.72 -8.51
C ALA A 35 50.34 -30.32 -9.16
N LEU A 36 49.52 -29.39 -8.68
CA LEU A 36 49.70 -27.97 -8.95
C LEU A 36 50.73 -27.41 -7.97
N ASN A 37 51.98 -27.33 -8.43
CA ASN A 37 53.10 -26.81 -7.64
C ASN A 37 53.94 -25.82 -8.46
N THR A 38 53.27 -24.88 -9.13
CA THR A 38 53.92 -23.74 -9.79
C THR A 38 53.95 -22.55 -8.85
N PHE A 39 54.93 -21.65 -9.06
CA PHE A 39 55.09 -20.41 -8.29
C PHE A 39 53.84 -19.51 -8.29
N VAL A 40 53.03 -19.57 -9.35
CA VAL A 40 51.83 -18.72 -9.53
C VAL A 40 50.56 -19.37 -8.98
N LEU A 41 50.45 -20.70 -8.98
CA LEU A 41 49.25 -21.41 -8.54
C LEU A 41 49.64 -22.74 -7.89
N SER A 42 49.63 -22.76 -6.56
CA SER A 42 49.72 -23.99 -5.78
C SER A 42 48.35 -24.43 -5.29
N ASN A 43 48.20 -25.71 -4.98
CA ASN A 43 46.97 -26.23 -4.37
C ASN A 43 46.57 -25.45 -3.09
N ASN A 44 47.53 -25.03 -2.26
CA ASN A 44 47.28 -24.24 -1.04
C ASN A 44 46.78 -22.82 -1.36
N ILE A 45 47.34 -22.18 -2.38
CA ILE A 45 46.87 -20.87 -2.85
C ILE A 45 45.44 -21.00 -3.40
N ALA A 46 45.18 -22.02 -4.22
CA ALA A 46 43.85 -22.29 -4.76
C ALA A 46 42.81 -22.54 -3.65
N LEU A 47 43.16 -23.33 -2.64
CA LEU A 47 42.29 -23.61 -1.49
C LEU A 47 41.95 -22.31 -0.73
N THR A 48 42.97 -21.49 -0.45
CA THR A 48 42.81 -20.21 0.25
C THR A 48 41.94 -19.24 -0.56
N LEU A 49 42.15 -19.16 -1.88
CA LEU A 49 41.37 -18.31 -2.77
C LEU A 49 39.90 -18.74 -2.81
N PHE A 50 39.62 -20.00 -3.13
CA PHE A 50 38.24 -20.48 -3.23
C PHE A 50 37.53 -20.48 -1.86
N GLY A 51 38.23 -20.87 -0.79
CA GLY A 51 37.71 -20.81 0.58
C GLY A 51 37.42 -19.37 1.03
N GLY A 52 38.30 -18.43 0.70
CA GLY A 52 38.14 -16.99 0.97
C GLY A 52 36.95 -16.40 0.21
N ILE A 53 36.85 -16.68 -1.10
CA ILE A 53 35.70 -16.26 -1.93
C ILE A 53 34.40 -16.86 -1.38
N CYS A 54 34.39 -18.16 -1.06
CA CYS A 54 33.22 -18.85 -0.52
C CYS A 54 32.75 -18.18 0.78
N THR A 55 33.68 -17.92 1.72
CA THR A 55 33.37 -17.25 2.99
C THR A 55 32.81 -15.85 2.76
N GLY A 56 33.44 -15.04 1.90
CA GLY A 56 32.97 -13.71 1.56
C GLY A 56 31.56 -13.71 0.94
N VAL A 57 31.31 -14.61 0.00
CA VAL A 57 30.00 -14.75 -0.65
C VAL A 57 28.93 -15.19 0.35
N VAL A 58 29.25 -16.11 1.27
CA VAL A 58 28.31 -16.56 2.32
C VAL A 58 27.93 -15.41 3.26
N VAL A 59 28.89 -14.57 3.67
CA VAL A 59 28.61 -13.39 4.50
C VAL A 59 27.67 -12.42 3.78
N VAL A 60 27.96 -12.08 2.53
CA VAL A 60 27.10 -11.19 1.72
C VAL A 60 25.72 -11.82 1.50
N LEU A 61 25.65 -13.13 1.26
CA LEU A 61 24.38 -13.85 1.11
C LEU A 61 23.53 -13.74 2.38
N ALA A 62 24.12 -13.94 3.56
CA ALA A 62 23.44 -13.79 4.84
C ALA A 62 22.90 -12.37 5.05
N GLU A 63 23.72 -11.34 4.76
CA GLU A 63 23.31 -9.94 4.81
C GLU A 63 22.12 -9.65 3.88
N LYS A 64 22.17 -10.14 2.62
CA LYS A 64 21.08 -9.92 1.66
C LYS A 64 19.79 -10.64 2.07
N ILE A 65 19.89 -11.86 2.60
CA ILE A 65 18.73 -12.60 3.13
C ILE A 65 18.10 -11.83 4.30
N TYR A 66 18.92 -11.36 5.24
CA TYR A 66 18.44 -10.57 6.37
C TYR A 66 17.74 -9.28 5.90
N LYS A 67 18.39 -8.52 5.01
CA LYS A 67 17.82 -7.30 4.42
C LYS A 67 16.51 -7.57 3.69
N TYR A 68 16.40 -8.69 2.97
CA TYR A 68 15.16 -9.08 2.31
C TYR A 68 13.99 -9.26 3.30
N TYR A 69 14.22 -9.92 4.45
CA TYR A 69 13.17 -10.09 5.46
C TYR A 69 12.76 -8.76 6.10
N LEU A 70 13.74 -7.87 6.34
CA LEU A 70 13.50 -6.54 6.86
C LEU A 70 12.66 -5.71 5.86
N ASP A 71 13.07 -5.67 4.59
CA ASP A 71 12.33 -5.01 3.52
C ASP A 71 10.91 -5.58 3.39
N LYS A 72 10.75 -6.92 3.40
CA LYS A 72 9.42 -7.57 3.36
C LYS A 72 8.52 -7.07 4.48
N ASN A 73 9.06 -6.98 5.69
CA ASN A 73 8.29 -6.57 6.86
C ASN A 73 7.91 -5.08 6.81
N THR A 74 8.82 -4.23 6.34
CA THR A 74 8.59 -2.80 6.12
C THR A 74 7.57 -2.56 5.02
N THR A 75 7.67 -3.27 3.90
CA THR A 75 6.69 -3.20 2.80
C THR A 75 5.30 -3.62 3.27
N LYS A 76 5.16 -4.68 4.07
CA LYS A 76 3.87 -5.06 4.65
C LYS A 76 3.30 -3.97 5.56
N CYS A 77 4.12 -3.33 6.40
CA CYS A 77 3.67 -2.18 7.21
C CYS A 77 3.15 -1.04 6.33
N PHE A 78 3.93 -0.67 5.31
CA PHE A 78 3.55 0.37 4.37
C PHE A 78 2.21 0.06 3.70
N LEU A 79 2.07 -1.15 3.13
CA LEU A 79 0.85 -1.59 2.47
C LEU A 79 -0.34 -1.58 3.43
N TYR A 80 -0.17 -2.08 4.65
CA TYR A 80 -1.23 -2.09 5.66
C TYR A 80 -1.68 -0.67 6.02
N ASN A 81 -0.75 0.21 6.37
CA ASN A 81 -1.06 1.57 6.81
C ASN A 81 -1.68 2.38 5.66
N THR A 82 -1.12 2.29 4.46
CA THR A 82 -1.64 3.01 3.29
C THR A 82 -3.03 2.53 2.90
N MET A 83 -3.26 1.20 2.94
CA MET A 83 -4.58 0.62 2.64
C MET A 83 -5.62 0.98 3.70
N MET A 84 -5.23 1.00 4.98
CA MET A 84 -6.10 1.42 6.09
C MET A 84 -6.47 2.90 5.99
N MET A 85 -5.52 3.77 5.68
CA MET A 85 -5.79 5.19 5.46
C MET A 85 -6.73 5.39 4.27
N LEU A 86 -6.50 4.68 3.17
CA LEU A 86 -7.37 4.73 2.00
C LEU A 86 -8.79 4.25 2.33
N TYR A 87 -8.93 3.17 3.10
CA TYR A 87 -10.23 2.72 3.61
C TYR A 87 -10.92 3.82 4.42
N SER A 88 -10.19 4.47 5.32
CA SER A 88 -10.72 5.56 6.14
C SER A 88 -11.23 6.72 5.29
N ASP A 89 -10.53 7.09 4.21
CA ASP A 89 -11.00 8.16 3.32
C ASP A 89 -12.31 7.78 2.63
N TYR A 90 -12.43 6.55 2.13
CA TYR A 90 -13.67 6.06 1.51
C TYR A 90 -14.79 5.94 2.53
N TYR A 91 -14.50 5.49 3.75
CA TYR A 91 -15.49 5.43 4.82
C TYR A 91 -16.02 6.82 5.17
N TYR A 92 -15.15 7.81 5.39
CA TYR A 92 -15.58 9.18 5.67
C TYR A 92 -16.32 9.80 4.48
N THR A 93 -15.89 9.52 3.25
CA THR A 93 -16.60 9.93 2.03
C THR A 93 -18.02 9.35 1.99
N HIS A 94 -18.18 8.05 2.24
CA HIS A 94 -19.47 7.40 2.36
C HIS A 94 -20.33 8.04 3.45
N ARG A 95 -19.78 8.26 4.65
CA ARG A 95 -20.52 8.83 5.78
C ARG A 95 -20.99 10.26 5.50
N ASP A 96 -20.12 11.10 4.92
CA ASP A 96 -20.47 12.46 4.53
C ASP A 96 -21.60 12.49 3.49
N ILE A 97 -21.55 11.60 2.50
CA ILE A 97 -22.61 11.47 1.49
C ILE A 97 -23.91 10.96 2.13
N ASP A 98 -23.83 9.93 2.99
CA ASP A 98 -24.98 9.35 3.70
C ASP A 98 -25.71 10.39 4.57
N GLU A 99 -24.98 11.28 5.25
CA GLU A 99 -25.57 12.41 6.00
C GLU A 99 -26.35 13.37 5.09
N LEU A 100 -25.76 13.77 3.96
CA LEU A 100 -26.40 14.67 2.99
C LEU A 100 -27.62 14.03 2.32
N LEU A 101 -27.57 12.74 2.01
CA LEU A 101 -28.68 12.01 1.40
C LEU A 101 -29.85 11.83 2.38
N LYS A 102 -29.56 11.63 3.68
CA LYS A 102 -30.57 11.49 4.75
C LYS A 102 -31.22 12.82 5.12
N ASN A 103 -30.45 13.90 5.14
CA ASN A 103 -30.95 15.23 5.49
C ASN A 103 -30.67 16.24 4.37
N ARG A 104 -31.63 16.36 3.46
CA ARG A 104 -31.53 17.26 2.29
C ARG A 104 -31.63 18.75 2.62
N ASN A 105 -31.87 19.10 3.89
CA ASN A 105 -31.83 20.49 4.37
C ASN A 105 -30.39 20.96 4.65
N LEU A 106 -29.42 20.04 4.67
CA LEU A 106 -28.02 20.37 4.85
C LEU A 106 -27.44 21.02 3.58
N ILE A 107 -26.55 21.99 3.77
CA ILE A 107 -25.89 22.70 2.68
C ILE A 107 -24.78 21.82 2.12
N VAL A 108 -24.97 21.23 0.93
CA VAL A 108 -23.91 20.47 0.25
C VAL A 108 -22.65 21.34 0.11
N PRO A 109 -21.49 20.96 0.68
CA PRO A 109 -20.29 21.78 0.58
C PRO A 109 -19.65 21.68 -0.80
N LYS A 110 -19.32 22.82 -1.42
CA LYS A 110 -18.60 22.85 -2.71
C LYS A 110 -17.28 22.06 -2.69
N ASN A 111 -16.59 22.06 -1.56
CA ASN A 111 -15.29 21.42 -1.38
C ASN A 111 -15.37 20.01 -0.74
N LEU A 112 -16.54 19.36 -0.78
CA LEU A 112 -16.81 18.07 -0.11
C LEU A 112 -15.70 17.03 -0.30
N PHE A 113 -15.11 16.94 -1.50
CA PHE A 113 -14.08 15.95 -1.84
C PHE A 113 -12.69 16.53 -2.11
N SER A 114 -12.53 17.87 -2.12
CA SER A 114 -11.34 18.54 -2.68
C SER A 114 -10.03 18.16 -2.01
N TYR A 115 -10.05 17.92 -0.69
CA TYR A 115 -8.85 17.54 0.06
C TYR A 115 -8.57 16.03 0.02
N ARG A 116 -9.61 15.18 -0.07
CA ARG A 116 -9.43 13.72 0.01
C ARG A 116 -9.04 13.11 -1.32
N MET A 117 -9.57 13.58 -2.45
CA MET A 117 -9.35 12.93 -3.75
C MET A 117 -7.87 12.87 -4.16
N PRO A 118 -7.07 13.95 -4.08
CA PRO A 118 -5.65 13.87 -4.42
C PRO A 118 -4.89 12.91 -3.51
N THR A 119 -5.24 12.89 -2.21
CA THR A 119 -4.63 11.98 -1.25
C THR A 119 -4.99 10.52 -1.52
N MET A 120 -6.26 10.24 -1.86
CA MET A 120 -6.72 8.90 -2.21
C MET A 120 -6.04 8.39 -3.48
N GLN A 121 -5.91 9.24 -4.51
CA GLN A 121 -5.17 8.91 -5.74
C GLN A 121 -3.69 8.60 -5.45
N SER A 122 -3.03 9.43 -4.64
CA SER A 122 -1.64 9.21 -4.23
C SER A 122 -1.46 7.89 -3.47
N ARG A 123 -2.35 7.59 -2.50
CA ARG A 123 -2.34 6.33 -1.74
C ARG A 123 -2.57 5.13 -2.64
N LEU A 124 -3.55 5.21 -3.53
CA LEU A 124 -3.88 4.15 -4.49
C LEU A 124 -2.68 3.86 -5.41
N GLY A 125 -2.04 4.90 -5.96
CA GLY A 125 -0.83 4.77 -6.77
C GLY A 125 0.35 4.21 -5.98
N GLY A 126 0.53 4.64 -4.73
CA GLY A 126 1.57 4.12 -3.84
C GLY A 126 1.43 2.61 -3.58
N ILE A 127 0.21 2.12 -3.39
CA ILE A 127 -0.07 0.69 -3.24
C ILE A 127 0.24 -0.07 -4.54
N ALA A 128 -0.25 0.43 -5.68
CA ALA A 128 -0.09 -0.24 -6.97
C ALA A 128 1.38 -0.34 -7.42
N ASN A 129 2.17 0.69 -7.13
CA ASN A 129 3.59 0.75 -7.50
C ASN A 129 4.52 0.03 -6.50
N THR A 130 3.97 -0.56 -5.43
CA THR A 130 4.79 -1.28 -4.45
C THR A 130 5.20 -2.64 -4.98
N ASP A 131 6.50 -2.86 -5.20
CA ASP A 131 7.04 -4.17 -5.58
C ASP A 131 7.07 -5.12 -4.37
N TYR A 132 5.96 -5.83 -4.13
CA TYR A 132 5.88 -6.91 -3.14
C TYR A 132 6.12 -8.28 -3.79
N CYS A 133 7.28 -8.87 -3.49
CA CYS A 133 7.69 -10.17 -4.03
C CYS A 133 8.18 -11.13 -2.93
N ILE A 134 7.94 -12.42 -3.14
CA ILE A 134 8.27 -13.51 -2.21
C ILE A 134 9.20 -14.55 -2.82
N PHE A 135 10.06 -15.15 -1.98
CA PHE A 135 10.92 -16.27 -2.41
C PHE A 135 10.13 -17.54 -2.75
N LYS A 136 9.13 -17.89 -1.93
CA LYS A 136 8.31 -19.10 -2.10
C LYS A 136 6.98 -18.75 -2.74
N LYS A 137 6.66 -19.29 -3.92
CA LYS A 137 5.42 -19.02 -4.71
C LYS A 137 4.07 -19.25 -3.99
N LYS A 138 4.02 -19.65 -2.71
CA LYS A 138 2.79 -20.02 -1.97
C LYS A 138 2.31 -18.99 -0.93
N ASP A 139 2.83 -17.75 -0.92
CA ASP A 139 2.34 -16.71 -0.01
C ASP A 139 0.98 -16.20 -0.50
N LYS A 140 -0.08 -16.48 0.27
CA LYS A 140 -1.47 -16.13 -0.08
C LYS A 140 -1.64 -14.62 -0.27
N PHE A 141 -0.91 -13.81 0.49
CA PHE A 141 -1.01 -12.36 0.40
C PHE A 141 -0.40 -11.83 -0.92
N MET A 142 0.66 -12.44 -1.45
CA MET A 142 1.18 -12.07 -2.78
C MET A 142 0.10 -12.18 -3.87
N PHE A 143 -0.75 -13.21 -3.84
CA PHE A 143 -1.83 -13.35 -4.81
C PHE A 143 -2.86 -12.23 -4.68
N VAL A 144 -3.25 -11.89 -3.44
CA VAL A 144 -4.18 -10.78 -3.18
C VAL A 144 -3.58 -9.45 -3.63
N HIS A 145 -2.30 -9.23 -3.39
CA HIS A 145 -1.61 -8.03 -3.84
C HIS A 145 -1.56 -7.94 -5.38
N ASN A 146 -1.22 -9.04 -6.06
CA ASN A 146 -1.18 -9.07 -7.52
C ASN A 146 -2.58 -8.90 -8.15
N ASP A 147 -3.62 -9.53 -7.60
CA ASP A 147 -5.00 -9.30 -8.06
C ASP A 147 -5.40 -7.83 -7.88
N PHE A 148 -5.01 -7.23 -6.75
CA PHE A 148 -5.26 -5.82 -6.53
C PHE A 148 -4.57 -4.94 -7.58
N THR A 149 -3.27 -5.13 -7.82
CA THR A 149 -2.51 -4.29 -8.76
C THR A 149 -2.93 -4.49 -10.21
N GLN A 150 -3.34 -5.69 -10.60
CA GLN A 150 -3.72 -6.01 -11.99
C GLN A 150 -5.19 -5.70 -12.29
N ASN A 151 -6.10 -5.98 -11.36
CA ASN A 151 -7.54 -5.96 -11.63
C ASN A 151 -8.28 -4.87 -10.84
N LYS A 152 -8.00 -4.73 -9.54
CA LYS A 152 -8.77 -3.82 -8.68
C LYS A 152 -8.30 -2.37 -8.77
N PHE A 153 -7.01 -2.15 -9.03
CA PHE A 153 -6.42 -0.82 -9.13
C PHE A 153 -7.07 0.02 -10.23
N ILE A 154 -7.20 -0.53 -11.45
CA ILE A 154 -7.80 0.17 -12.60
C ILE A 154 -9.22 0.58 -12.25
N LYS A 155 -10.02 -0.35 -11.70
CA LYS A 155 -11.39 -0.08 -11.29
C LYS A 155 -11.49 1.06 -10.27
N LEU A 156 -10.68 1.02 -9.20
CA LEU A 156 -10.69 2.05 -8.16
C LEU A 156 -10.20 3.40 -8.68
N LYS A 157 -9.23 3.38 -9.60
CA LYS A 157 -8.72 4.59 -10.25
C LYS A 157 -9.81 5.24 -11.09
N ASP A 158 -10.48 4.46 -11.94
CA ASP A 158 -11.56 4.94 -12.80
C ASP A 158 -12.69 5.51 -11.93
N GLN A 159 -13.07 4.83 -10.84
CA GLN A 159 -14.07 5.33 -9.89
C GLN A 159 -13.68 6.67 -9.26
N LEU A 160 -12.41 6.86 -8.85
CA LEU A 160 -11.94 8.13 -8.30
C LEU A 160 -12.01 9.28 -9.32
N GLU A 161 -11.74 9.01 -10.59
CA GLU A 161 -11.83 10.02 -11.65
C GLU A 161 -13.28 10.51 -11.84
N GLN A 162 -14.28 9.66 -11.60
CA GLN A 162 -15.70 10.01 -11.69
C GLN A 162 -16.15 11.01 -10.60
N TYR A 163 -15.36 11.24 -9.54
CA TYR A 163 -15.72 12.26 -8.53
C TYR A 163 -15.73 13.69 -9.11
N ILE A 164 -15.17 13.91 -10.31
CA ILE A 164 -15.28 15.20 -11.01
C ILE A 164 -16.74 15.59 -11.29
N TYR A 165 -17.64 14.61 -11.49
CA TYR A 165 -19.06 14.87 -11.75
C TYR A 165 -19.77 15.54 -10.58
N PHE A 166 -19.24 15.42 -9.36
CA PHE A 166 -19.74 16.20 -8.23
C PHE A 166 -19.57 17.71 -8.48
N GLN A 167 -18.39 18.15 -8.93
CA GLN A 167 -18.13 19.57 -9.19
C GLN A 167 -18.96 20.10 -10.37
N ILE A 168 -19.16 19.26 -11.39
CA ILE A 168 -20.03 19.59 -12.54
C ILE A 168 -21.47 19.79 -12.04
N ALA A 169 -22.03 18.80 -11.33
CA ALA A 169 -23.39 18.87 -10.82
C ALA A 169 -23.59 20.01 -9.80
N TYR A 170 -22.58 20.31 -8.99
CA TYR A 170 -22.61 21.43 -8.06
C TYR A 170 -22.67 22.77 -8.81
N THR A 171 -21.85 22.94 -9.83
CA THR A 171 -21.85 24.16 -10.67
C THR A 171 -23.18 24.32 -11.42
N GLU A 172 -23.73 23.23 -11.97
CA GLU A 172 -25.07 23.25 -12.59
C GLU A 172 -26.16 23.65 -11.60
N MET A 173 -26.09 23.14 -10.36
CA MET A 173 -27.03 23.50 -9.30
C MET A 173 -26.95 24.99 -8.98
N GLU A 174 -25.75 25.55 -8.79
CA GLU A 174 -25.55 26.99 -8.53
C GLU A 174 -26.16 27.84 -9.66
N MET A 175 -25.92 27.48 -10.92
CA MET A 175 -26.48 28.20 -12.07
C MET A 175 -28.00 28.11 -12.14
N LYS A 176 -28.58 26.92 -11.93
CA LYS A 176 -30.04 26.72 -11.93
C LYS A 176 -30.74 27.49 -10.81
N GLN A 177 -30.12 27.59 -9.64
CA GLN A 177 -30.64 28.39 -8.52
C GLN A 177 -30.67 29.88 -8.87
N VAL A 178 -29.62 30.41 -9.48
CA VAL A 178 -29.58 31.82 -9.95
C VAL A 178 -30.65 32.10 -10.99
N MET A 179 -30.95 31.14 -11.86
CA MET A 179 -32.00 31.25 -12.89
C MET A 179 -33.42 31.02 -12.35
N GLY A 180 -33.59 30.73 -11.06
CA GLY A 180 -34.91 30.47 -10.46
C GLY A 180 -35.56 29.14 -10.89
N VAL A 181 -34.77 28.16 -11.33
CA VAL A 181 -35.26 26.85 -11.76
C VAL A 181 -35.66 26.00 -10.54
N GLU A 182 -36.90 25.50 -10.54
CA GLU A 182 -37.37 24.55 -9.52
C GLU A 182 -36.55 23.25 -9.53
N ASN A 183 -36.32 22.65 -8.36
CA ASN A 183 -35.56 21.41 -8.20
C ASN A 183 -34.11 21.45 -8.73
N ALA A 184 -33.46 22.62 -8.67
CA ALA A 184 -32.06 22.82 -9.08
C ALA A 184 -31.06 21.81 -8.45
N ASN A 185 -31.40 21.22 -7.30
CA ASN A 185 -30.59 20.26 -6.56
C ASN A 185 -30.78 18.78 -6.95
N LYS A 186 -31.66 18.44 -7.91
CA LYS A 186 -31.93 17.02 -8.25
C LYS A 186 -30.65 16.28 -8.68
N ASN A 187 -29.91 16.85 -9.63
CA ASN A 187 -28.72 16.22 -10.21
C ASN A 187 -27.60 16.01 -9.17
N ILE A 188 -27.44 16.93 -8.19
CA ILE A 188 -26.37 16.79 -7.19
C ILE A 188 -26.62 15.59 -6.28
N TYR A 189 -27.86 15.31 -5.90
CA TYR A 189 -28.20 14.15 -5.08
C TYR A 189 -28.14 12.83 -5.84
N GLU A 190 -28.47 12.82 -7.13
CA GLU A 190 -28.29 11.65 -7.99
C GLU A 190 -26.80 11.30 -8.14
N VAL A 191 -25.94 12.30 -8.37
CA VAL A 191 -24.49 12.13 -8.40
C VAL A 191 -23.96 11.62 -7.06
N LEU A 192 -24.37 12.22 -5.95
CA LEU A 192 -23.98 11.77 -4.61
C LEU A 192 -24.34 10.29 -4.39
N ASN A 193 -25.51 9.84 -4.81
CA ASN A 193 -25.93 8.44 -4.68
C ASN A 193 -25.06 7.47 -5.50
N VAL A 194 -24.62 7.87 -6.70
CA VAL A 194 -23.68 7.07 -7.51
C VAL A 194 -22.31 6.99 -6.83
N LEU A 195 -21.78 8.13 -6.36
CA LEU A 195 -20.48 8.21 -5.70
C LEU A 195 -20.47 7.44 -4.36
N ASP A 196 -21.60 7.40 -3.65
CA ASP A 196 -21.77 6.56 -2.46
C ASP A 196 -21.61 5.07 -2.77
N GLY A 197 -22.19 4.62 -3.89
CA GLY A 197 -22.02 3.27 -4.40
C GLY A 197 -20.55 2.92 -4.67
N PHE A 198 -19.81 3.84 -5.29
CA PHE A 198 -18.37 3.68 -5.51
C PHE A 198 -17.58 3.59 -4.21
N ALA A 199 -17.88 4.45 -3.23
CA ALA A 199 -17.21 4.43 -1.93
C ALA A 199 -17.43 3.10 -1.18
N LYS A 200 -18.67 2.60 -1.15
CA LYS A 200 -19.03 1.31 -0.53
C LYS A 200 -18.34 0.14 -1.20
N GLU A 201 -18.31 0.12 -2.54
CA GLU A 201 -17.62 -0.93 -3.27
C GLU A 201 -16.11 -0.91 -3.00
N ALA A 202 -15.50 0.28 -3.02
CA ALA A 202 -14.09 0.45 -2.71
C ALA A 202 -13.77 -0.06 -1.31
N MET A 203 -14.55 0.32 -0.29
CA MET A 203 -14.40 -0.20 1.07
C MET A 203 -14.42 -1.73 1.11
N GLY A 204 -15.28 -2.39 0.32
CA GLY A 204 -15.32 -3.84 0.20
C GLY A 204 -14.01 -4.45 -0.31
N ILE A 205 -13.45 -3.88 -1.38
CA ILE A 205 -12.15 -4.30 -1.95
C ILE A 205 -11.02 -4.11 -0.92
N LEU A 206 -10.95 -2.93 -0.32
CA LEU A 206 -9.90 -2.58 0.64
C LEU A 206 -9.98 -3.44 1.91
N ASN A 207 -11.21 -3.75 2.38
CA ASN A 207 -11.43 -4.64 3.51
C ASN A 207 -10.90 -6.05 3.24
N GLN A 208 -11.17 -6.63 2.06
CA GLN A 208 -10.64 -7.95 1.70
C GLN A 208 -9.11 -7.99 1.69
N TYR A 209 -8.48 -6.92 1.20
CA TYR A 209 -7.03 -6.79 1.19
C TYR A 209 -6.44 -6.70 2.60
N LEU A 210 -7.04 -5.87 3.47
CA LEU A 210 -6.62 -5.71 4.86
C LEU A 210 -6.84 -6.99 5.69
N ASP A 211 -7.94 -7.71 5.44
CA ASP A 211 -8.19 -9.03 6.01
C ASP A 211 -7.13 -10.05 5.60
N ALA A 212 -6.67 -10.01 4.34
CA ALA A 212 -5.59 -10.88 3.87
C ALA A 212 -4.26 -10.57 4.57
N LEU A 213 -3.92 -9.29 4.78
CA LEU A 213 -2.75 -8.87 5.55
C LEU A 213 -2.84 -9.32 7.01
N GLN A 214 -3.99 -9.13 7.66
CA GLN A 214 -4.20 -9.59 9.04
C GLN A 214 -4.05 -11.10 9.15
N LYS A 215 -4.63 -11.88 8.24
CA LYS A 215 -4.52 -13.35 8.25
C LYS A 215 -3.07 -13.81 8.04
N ASP A 216 -2.31 -13.12 7.21
CA ASP A 216 -0.90 -13.42 6.97
C ASP A 216 -0.01 -13.04 8.17
N SER A 217 -0.31 -11.95 8.89
CA SER A 217 0.49 -11.44 10.01
C SER A 217 -0.38 -11.04 11.23
N PRO A 218 -1.06 -11.99 11.89
CA PRO A 218 -2.13 -11.69 12.86
C PRO A 218 -1.63 -11.06 14.16
N LYS A 219 -0.38 -11.30 14.55
CA LYS A 219 0.23 -10.67 15.73
C LYS A 219 0.56 -9.18 15.49
N LYS A 220 0.69 -8.77 14.22
CA LYS A 220 1.18 -7.46 13.83
C LYS A 220 0.05 -6.52 13.41
N PHE A 221 -0.91 -7.05 12.65
CA PHE A 221 -2.00 -6.26 12.09
C PHE A 221 -3.31 -6.59 12.80
N LYS A 222 -4.02 -5.55 13.22
CA LYS A 222 -5.29 -5.64 13.96
C LYS A 222 -6.38 -4.89 13.20
N TRP A 223 -6.60 -5.29 11.95
CA TRP A 223 -7.56 -4.66 11.05
C TRP A 223 -8.96 -4.59 11.64
N SER A 224 -9.46 -5.67 12.24
CA SER A 224 -10.81 -5.69 12.82
C SER A 224 -10.99 -4.59 13.88
N GLN A 225 -10.00 -4.41 14.76
CA GLN A 225 -10.01 -3.35 15.77
C GLN A 225 -9.85 -1.96 15.15
N ASN A 226 -8.91 -1.81 14.21
CA ASN A 226 -8.68 -0.52 13.55
C ASN A 226 -9.92 -0.05 12.75
N ARG A 227 -10.66 -0.98 12.15
CA ARG A 227 -11.91 -0.69 11.45
C ARG A 227 -12.98 -0.17 12.41
N GLU A 228 -13.13 -0.78 13.58
CA GLU A 228 -14.03 -0.29 14.62
C GLU A 228 -13.63 1.12 15.08
N THR A 229 -12.34 1.36 15.32
CA THR A 229 -11.82 2.68 15.68
C THR A 229 -12.11 3.73 14.60
N ILE A 230 -11.88 3.41 13.32
CA ILE A 230 -12.24 4.31 12.20
C ILE A 230 -13.74 4.62 12.23
N ASN A 231 -14.58 3.60 12.43
CA ASN A 231 -16.02 3.77 12.45
C ASN A 231 -16.49 4.67 13.60
N SER A 232 -15.93 4.51 14.79
CA SER A 232 -16.28 5.30 15.98
C SER A 232 -15.68 6.70 16.00
N SER A 233 -14.62 6.96 15.23
CA SER A 233 -13.92 8.24 15.21
C SER A 233 -14.54 9.25 14.24
N TYR A 234 -15.55 8.83 13.47
CA TYR A 234 -16.25 9.74 12.56
C TYR A 234 -17.07 10.75 13.35
N LEU A 235 -16.72 12.03 13.23
CA LEU A 235 -17.36 13.09 13.98
C LEU A 235 -18.61 13.63 13.29
N GLY A 236 -18.83 13.42 11.98
CA GLY A 236 -19.94 14.05 11.24
C GLY A 236 -19.52 15.34 10.53
N LEU A 237 -20.17 15.67 9.41
CA LEU A 237 -19.75 16.78 8.55
C LEU A 237 -20.04 18.17 9.17
N TYR A 238 -21.05 18.27 10.03
CA TYR A 238 -21.50 19.52 10.67
C TYR A 238 -21.36 19.53 12.20
N ASN A 239 -20.77 18.50 12.79
CA ASN A 239 -20.66 18.36 14.26
C ASN A 239 -19.47 19.14 14.86
N SER A 240 -18.68 19.82 14.03
CA SER A 240 -17.61 20.74 14.46
C SER A 240 -18.13 22.12 14.92
N GLY A 241 -19.44 22.37 14.81
CA GLY A 241 -20.08 23.64 15.13
C GLY A 241 -20.29 24.51 13.88
N ASN A 242 -21.18 25.50 13.99
CA ASN A 242 -21.42 26.44 12.90
C ASN A 242 -20.42 27.62 12.93
N VAL A 243 -20.42 28.43 11.87
CA VAL A 243 -19.53 29.60 11.75
C VAL A 243 -19.72 30.56 12.93
N ASP A 244 -20.96 30.76 13.39
CA ASP A 244 -21.25 31.66 14.51
C ASP A 244 -20.65 31.16 15.83
N GLU A 245 -20.69 29.85 16.09
CA GLU A 245 -20.04 29.24 17.25
C GLU A 245 -18.52 29.33 17.17
N PHE A 246 -17.95 29.11 15.99
CA PHE A 246 -16.52 29.29 15.76
C PHE A 246 -16.10 30.74 16.03
N LEU A 247 -16.84 31.72 15.50
CA LEU A 247 -16.57 33.14 15.71
C LEU A 247 -16.72 33.53 17.17
N LYS A 248 -17.81 33.14 17.85
CA LYS A 248 -18.02 33.40 19.28
C LYS A 248 -16.90 32.84 20.15
N ARG A 249 -16.40 31.63 19.88
CA ARG A 249 -15.35 30.99 20.68
C ARG A 249 -13.97 31.63 20.52
N ASN A 250 -13.69 32.25 19.38
CA ASN A 250 -12.35 32.72 19.04
C ASN A 250 -12.22 34.25 19.03
N LEU A 251 -13.32 34.99 18.87
CA LEU A 251 -13.32 36.45 18.96
C LEU A 251 -13.58 36.97 20.39
N ASN A 252 -14.35 36.25 21.22
CA ASN A 252 -14.63 36.64 22.61
C ASN A 252 -13.52 36.22 23.61
N LYS A 253 -12.32 35.84 23.13
CA LYS A 253 -11.15 35.50 23.96
C LYS A 253 -10.13 36.65 24.05
N VAL A 254 -10.47 37.82 23.53
CA VAL A 254 -9.66 39.03 23.65
C VAL A 254 -10.29 39.90 24.72
N ASP A 255 -9.98 39.59 25.99
CA ASP A 255 -10.06 40.51 27.14
C ASP A 255 -8.97 40.09 28.14
#